data_AF-A0A0S8BH90-F1
#
_entry.id   AF-A0A0S8BH90-F1
#
_cell.length_a   1.000
_cell.length_b   1.000
_cell.length_c   1.000
_cell.angle_alpha   90.00
_cell.angle_beta   90.00
_cell.angle_gamma   90.00
#
_symmetry.space_group_name_H-M   'P 1'
#
loop_
_entity.id
_entity.type
_entity.pdbx_description
1 polymer ?
#
loop_
_entity_poly.entity_id
_entity_poly.type
_entity_poly.pdbx_seq_one_letter_code
_entity_poly.pdbx_strand_id
1 'polypeptide(L)'
;MTASFDVVRSWVRAAADHALQRFKDTRVASAAAQLMERLAQQRWRLSDETLTAAAAHADGVDSAMVACHSGRLFVDASMTNGREVQFSLAPRGVRFAPRGAKEIAFDVEPPDAYESSIVGALAACIAKTTWPMIAAAGSADVGAAIVERESPGRLRVDLRTVPAVRQFASTQTGAMIFDVLELESIRVEHGSLALKLKLPQLAP
;
A
#
# COMPACT_ATOMS: atom_id res chain seq x y z
N MET A 1 13.37 -22.74 -23.29
CA MET A 1 13.71 -22.05 -22.02
C MET A 1 12.49 -21.88 -21.11
N THR A 2 11.65 -22.91 -20.94
CA THR A 2 10.35 -22.84 -20.24
C THR A 2 10.34 -23.56 -18.89
N ALA A 3 11.20 -24.57 -18.70
CA ALA A 3 11.21 -25.41 -17.50
C ALA A 3 11.60 -24.69 -16.20
N SER A 4 12.50 -23.70 -16.27
CA SER A 4 12.94 -22.97 -15.07
C SER A 4 11.86 -22.03 -14.50
N PHE A 5 10.99 -21.49 -15.36
CA PHE A 5 9.93 -20.56 -14.96
C PHE A 5 8.76 -21.30 -14.30
N ASP A 6 8.45 -22.51 -14.77
CA ASP A 6 7.40 -23.36 -14.19
C ASP A 6 7.79 -23.91 -12.81
N VAL A 7 9.08 -24.17 -12.57
CA VAL A 7 9.59 -24.59 -11.25
C VAL A 7 9.50 -23.44 -10.23
N VAL A 8 9.84 -22.20 -10.63
CA VAL A 8 9.68 -21.05 -9.74
C VAL A 8 8.20 -20.81 -9.42
N ARG A 9 7.31 -20.96 -10.41
CA ARG A 9 5.87 -20.84 -10.22
C ARG A 9 5.29 -21.93 -9.31
N SER A 10 5.76 -23.17 -9.42
CA SER A 10 5.31 -24.27 -8.57
C SER A 10 5.78 -24.12 -7.12
N TRP A 11 6.99 -23.58 -6.91
CA TRP A 11 7.51 -23.28 -5.58
C TRP A 11 6.78 -22.12 -4.90
N VAL A 12 6.44 -21.07 -5.65
CA VAL A 12 5.62 -19.95 -5.15
C VAL A 12 4.22 -20.44 -4.77
N ARG A 13 3.64 -21.38 -5.55
CA ARG A 13 2.38 -22.03 -5.20
C ARG A 13 2.48 -22.89 -3.94
N ALA A 14 3.48 -23.76 -3.86
CA ALA A 14 3.68 -24.64 -2.71
C ALA A 14 3.95 -23.85 -1.41
N ALA A 15 4.64 -22.71 -1.50
CA ALA A 15 4.86 -21.83 -0.36
C ALA A 15 3.57 -21.12 0.09
N ALA A 16 2.73 -20.68 -0.86
CA ALA A 16 1.42 -20.10 -0.58
C ALA A 16 0.48 -21.14 0.06
N ASP A 17 0.45 -22.37 -0.48
CA ASP A 17 -0.37 -23.47 0.01
C ASP A 17 0.04 -23.89 1.44
N HIS A 18 1.34 -23.94 1.75
CA HIS A 18 1.83 -24.25 3.09
C HIS A 18 1.53 -23.17 4.14
N ALA A 19 1.59 -21.89 3.75
CA ALA A 19 1.21 -20.78 4.63
C ALA A 19 -0.29 -20.81 4.96
N LEU A 20 -1.11 -21.12 3.94
CA LEU A 20 -2.56 -21.28 4.05
C LEU A 20 -2.97 -22.48 4.91
N GLN A 21 -2.29 -23.62 4.76
CA GLN A 21 -2.60 -24.84 5.50
C GLN A 21 -2.27 -24.71 6.99
N ARG A 22 -1.18 -24.01 7.34
CA ARG A 22 -0.89 -23.65 8.74
C ARG A 22 -1.90 -22.69 9.35
N PHE A 23 -2.50 -21.82 8.54
CA PHE A 23 -3.53 -20.92 9.01
C PHE A 23 -4.79 -21.70 9.40
N LYS A 24 -5.22 -22.69 8.60
CA LYS A 24 -6.50 -23.42 8.81
C LYS A 24 -6.59 -24.23 10.12
N ASP A 25 -5.48 -24.67 10.70
CA ASP A 25 -5.46 -25.64 11.81
C ASP A 25 -5.57 -25.03 13.22
N THR A 26 -5.79 -23.72 13.37
CA THR A 26 -5.95 -23.07 14.70
C THR A 26 -7.31 -22.39 14.86
N ARG A 27 -7.93 -22.46 16.06
CA ARG A 27 -9.20 -21.76 16.36
C ARG A 27 -9.15 -20.23 16.16
N VAL A 28 -7.94 -19.66 16.10
CA VAL A 28 -7.67 -18.24 15.79
C VAL A 28 -7.94 -17.93 14.30
N ALA A 29 -7.89 -18.94 13.43
CA ALA A 29 -8.05 -18.82 11.99
C ALA A 29 -9.45 -18.43 11.55
N SER A 30 -10.49 -18.89 12.24
CA SER A 30 -11.87 -18.60 11.84
C SER A 30 -12.26 -17.16 12.12
N ALA A 31 -11.87 -16.61 13.27
CA ALA A 31 -12.09 -15.21 13.61
C ALA A 31 -11.26 -14.26 12.72
N ALA A 32 -10.00 -14.63 12.45
CA ALA A 32 -9.16 -13.89 11.50
C ALA A 32 -9.73 -13.96 10.07
N ALA A 33 -10.20 -15.12 9.62
CA ALA A 33 -10.82 -15.29 8.31
C ALA A 33 -12.09 -14.45 8.15
N GLN A 34 -12.98 -14.43 9.15
CA GLN A 34 -14.18 -13.60 9.11
C GLN A 34 -13.87 -12.10 9.09
N LEU A 35 -12.85 -11.66 9.84
CA LEU A 35 -12.37 -10.28 9.78
C LEU A 35 -11.83 -9.96 8.38
N MET A 36 -10.96 -10.82 7.84
CA MET A 36 -10.37 -10.65 6.51
C MET A 36 -11.43 -10.64 5.39
N GLU A 37 -12.45 -11.49 5.48
CA GLU A 37 -13.56 -11.53 4.53
C GLU A 37 -14.37 -10.23 4.55
N ARG A 38 -14.64 -9.67 5.73
CA ARG A 38 -15.27 -8.35 5.86
C ARG A 38 -14.40 -7.25 5.25
N LEU A 39 -13.10 -7.26 5.52
CA LEU A 39 -12.15 -6.28 4.97
C LEU A 39 -12.09 -6.36 3.44
N ALA A 40 -12.13 -7.57 2.86
CA ALA A 40 -12.08 -7.78 1.41
C ALA A 40 -13.39 -7.43 0.70
N GLN A 41 -14.53 -7.58 1.36
CA GLN A 41 -15.83 -7.18 0.82
C GLN A 41 -16.03 -5.64 0.87
N GLN A 42 -15.30 -4.94 1.75
CA GLN A 42 -15.35 -3.49 1.82
C GLN A 42 -14.57 -2.81 0.69
N ARG A 43 -15.22 -1.82 0.05
CA ARG A 43 -14.53 -0.83 -0.77
C ARG A 43 -14.03 0.26 0.16
N TRP A 44 -12.72 0.37 0.28
CA TRP A 44 -12.08 1.38 1.11
C TRP A 44 -11.91 2.65 0.30
N ARG A 45 -12.10 3.80 0.96
CA ARG A 45 -11.91 5.12 0.36
C ARG A 45 -11.05 5.97 1.27
N LEU A 46 -10.01 6.55 0.69
CA LEU A 46 -9.22 7.61 1.29
C LEU A 46 -9.70 8.93 0.68
N SER A 47 -10.27 9.81 1.50
CA SER A 47 -10.75 11.10 1.02
C SER A 47 -9.59 12.07 0.76
N ASP A 48 -9.87 13.14 0.01
CA ASP A 48 -8.92 14.23 -0.22
C ASP A 48 -8.40 14.82 1.09
N GLU A 49 -9.26 14.97 2.11
CA GLU A 49 -8.85 15.47 3.44
C GLU A 49 -7.88 14.50 4.13
N THR A 50 -8.12 13.19 4.01
CA THR A 50 -7.25 12.18 4.62
C THR A 50 -5.88 12.14 3.95
N LEU A 51 -5.85 12.24 2.62
CA LEU A 51 -4.61 12.28 1.84
C LEU A 51 -3.86 13.58 2.06
N THR A 52 -4.57 14.71 2.13
CA THR A 52 -4.04 16.02 2.47
C THR A 52 -3.39 16.00 3.85
N ALA A 53 -4.09 15.47 4.85
CA ALA A 53 -3.54 15.33 6.20
C ALA A 53 -2.27 14.47 6.19
N ALA A 54 -2.25 13.36 5.46
CA ALA A 54 -1.05 12.53 5.36
C ALA A 54 0.13 13.28 4.71
N ALA A 55 -0.11 14.00 3.61
CA ALA A 55 0.92 14.78 2.92
C ALA A 55 1.44 15.94 3.78
N ALA A 56 0.56 16.63 4.51
CA ALA A 56 0.92 17.76 5.37
C ALA A 56 1.78 17.35 6.58
N HIS A 57 1.71 16.08 7.01
CA HIS A 57 2.56 15.54 8.08
C HIS A 57 3.84 14.87 7.54
N ALA A 58 4.11 14.95 6.25
CA ALA A 58 5.35 14.42 5.69
C ALA A 58 6.55 15.26 6.13
N ASP A 59 7.70 14.61 6.26
CA ASP A 59 8.93 15.29 6.67
C ASP A 59 9.32 16.40 5.68
N GLY A 60 9.70 17.56 6.23
CA GLY A 60 10.07 18.75 5.47
C GLY A 60 8.91 19.52 4.81
N VAL A 61 7.65 19.16 5.08
CA VAL A 61 6.46 19.87 4.58
C VAL A 61 5.95 20.88 5.60
N ASP A 62 5.67 22.09 5.15
CA ASP A 62 5.02 23.15 5.95
C ASP A 62 3.50 23.11 5.76
N SER A 63 3.05 23.01 4.51
CA SER A 63 1.64 22.76 4.17
C SER A 63 1.51 21.95 2.90
N ALA A 64 0.41 21.21 2.76
CA ALA A 64 0.10 20.45 1.56
C ALA A 64 -1.40 20.39 1.32
N MET A 65 -1.77 20.18 0.07
CA MET A 65 -3.12 19.87 -0.39
C MET A 65 -3.04 18.72 -1.39
N VAL A 66 -3.97 17.77 -1.26
CA VAL A 66 -4.10 16.63 -2.17
C VAL A 66 -5.54 16.55 -2.67
N ALA A 67 -5.71 16.55 -3.99
CA ALA A 67 -7.01 16.43 -4.63
C ALA A 67 -7.06 15.20 -5.56
N CYS A 68 -8.11 14.39 -5.43
CA CYS A 68 -8.34 13.23 -6.28
C CYS A 68 -9.32 13.58 -7.40
N HIS A 69 -8.84 13.63 -8.63
CA HIS A 69 -9.72 13.73 -9.80
C HIS A 69 -9.00 13.26 -11.07
N SER A 70 -9.76 13.06 -12.15
CA SER A 70 -9.20 12.74 -13.47
C SER A 70 -8.22 11.55 -13.48
N GLY A 71 -8.41 10.57 -12.59
CA GLY A 71 -7.53 9.40 -12.49
C GLY A 71 -6.19 9.63 -11.77
N ARG A 72 -6.00 10.79 -11.13
CA ARG A 72 -4.72 11.19 -10.51
C ARG A 72 -4.91 11.86 -9.15
N LEU A 73 -3.91 11.72 -8.29
CA LEU A 73 -3.75 12.54 -7.09
C LEU A 73 -2.95 13.77 -7.49
N PHE A 74 -3.52 14.95 -7.39
CA PHE A 74 -2.83 16.22 -7.59
C PHE A 74 -2.31 16.69 -6.23
N VAL A 75 -1.03 16.98 -6.16
CA VAL A 75 -0.33 17.38 -4.95
C VAL A 75 0.21 18.78 -5.16
N ASP A 76 -0.09 19.65 -4.21
CA ASP A 76 0.48 20.98 -4.07
C ASP A 76 1.02 21.09 -2.64
N ALA A 77 2.28 21.48 -2.46
CA ALA A 77 2.87 21.61 -1.14
C ALA A 77 3.92 22.71 -1.07
N SER A 78 3.93 23.39 0.08
CA SER A 78 5.00 24.29 0.50
C SER A 78 5.91 23.55 1.47
N MET A 79 7.21 23.57 1.18
CA MET A 79 8.24 22.91 1.98
C MET A 79 8.80 23.87 3.02
N THR A 80 9.34 23.35 4.13
CA THR A 80 9.93 24.16 5.22
C THR A 80 11.14 24.98 4.79
N ASN A 81 11.78 24.62 3.68
CA ASN A 81 12.87 25.38 3.07
C ASN A 81 12.41 26.51 2.12
N GLY A 82 11.09 26.77 2.05
CA GLY A 82 10.49 27.80 1.21
C GLY A 82 10.26 27.40 -0.25
N ARG A 83 10.58 26.16 -0.63
CA ARG A 83 10.30 25.64 -1.98
C ARG A 83 8.84 25.23 -2.10
N GLU A 84 8.24 25.47 -3.25
CA GLU A 84 6.92 24.93 -3.63
C GLU A 84 7.10 23.75 -4.57
N VAL A 85 6.29 22.71 -4.37
CA VAL A 85 6.28 21.51 -5.21
C VAL A 85 4.87 21.22 -5.67
N GLN A 86 4.72 20.99 -6.97
CA GLN A 86 3.45 20.66 -7.58
C GLN A 86 3.65 19.50 -8.56
N PHE A 87 2.92 18.42 -8.34
CA PHE A 87 2.99 17.23 -9.18
C PHE A 87 1.70 16.42 -9.10
N SER A 88 1.56 15.45 -9.97
CA SER A 88 0.45 14.50 -9.96
C SER A 88 0.94 13.07 -9.98
N LEU A 89 0.22 12.19 -9.28
CA LEU A 89 0.47 10.76 -9.21
C LEU A 89 -0.70 10.00 -9.84
N ALA A 90 -0.41 9.15 -10.82
CA ALA A 90 -1.37 8.20 -11.37
C ALA A 90 -1.00 6.78 -10.90
N PRO A 91 -1.81 6.13 -10.05
CA PRO A 91 -1.53 4.75 -9.65
C PRO A 91 -1.71 3.82 -10.86
N ARG A 92 -0.67 3.03 -11.18
CA ARG A 92 -0.69 2.13 -12.36
C ARG A 92 -0.95 0.69 -12.00
N GLY A 93 -0.62 0.32 -10.79
CA GLY A 93 -0.84 -1.03 -10.33
C GLY A 93 -0.07 -1.34 -9.08
N VAL A 94 -0.32 -2.55 -8.62
CA VAL A 94 0.20 -3.13 -7.40
C VAL A 94 0.97 -4.38 -7.83
N ARG A 95 2.25 -4.43 -7.48
CA ARG A 95 3.10 -5.58 -7.81
C ARG A 95 3.15 -6.53 -6.63
N PHE A 96 2.96 -7.80 -6.96
CA PHE A 96 2.92 -8.91 -6.02
C PHE A 96 4.21 -9.71 -6.12
N ALA A 97 5.06 -9.57 -5.10
CA ALA A 97 6.07 -10.56 -4.79
C ALA A 97 5.41 -11.72 -4.01
N PRO A 98 6.06 -12.90 -3.88
CA PRO A 98 5.62 -13.90 -2.91
C PRO A 98 5.42 -13.23 -1.55
N ARG A 99 4.29 -13.48 -0.88
CA ARG A 99 3.81 -12.82 0.37
C ARG A 99 2.89 -11.59 0.19
N GLY A 100 2.20 -11.39 -0.94
CA GLY A 100 1.17 -10.35 -1.11
C GLY A 100 1.64 -9.03 -1.74
N ALA A 101 0.70 -8.15 -2.08
CA ALA A 101 0.97 -6.86 -2.75
C ALA A 101 1.59 -5.92 -1.75
N LYS A 102 2.82 -5.50 -2.05
CA LYS A 102 3.55 -4.59 -1.16
C LYS A 102 4.22 -3.47 -1.92
N GLU A 103 4.04 -3.41 -3.22
CA GLU A 103 4.61 -2.36 -4.05
C GLU A 103 3.53 -1.68 -4.85
N ILE A 104 3.50 -0.35 -4.79
CA ILE A 104 2.64 0.47 -5.64
C ILE A 104 3.52 1.16 -6.67
N ALA A 105 3.13 1.08 -7.94
CA ALA A 105 3.72 1.87 -9.00
C ALA A 105 2.89 3.14 -9.25
N PHE A 106 3.55 4.29 -9.24
CA PHE A 106 2.95 5.57 -9.62
C PHE A 106 3.64 6.13 -10.84
N ASP A 107 2.85 6.56 -11.83
CA ASP A 107 3.35 7.48 -12.87
C ASP A 107 3.28 8.91 -12.31
N VAL A 108 4.33 9.70 -12.52
CA VAL A 108 4.50 11.06 -11.99
C VAL A 108 4.52 12.07 -13.12
N GLU A 109 3.86 13.20 -12.91
CA GLU A 109 3.96 14.34 -13.83
C GLU A 109 3.94 15.69 -13.11
N PRO A 110 4.87 16.62 -13.42
CA PRO A 110 5.99 16.41 -14.35
C PRO A 110 7.02 15.40 -13.80
N PRO A 111 7.80 14.74 -14.68
CA PRO A 111 8.92 13.90 -14.27
C PRO A 111 9.82 14.63 -13.27
N ASP A 112 10.29 13.93 -12.23
CA ASP A 112 11.19 14.44 -11.19
C ASP A 112 10.68 15.60 -10.31
N ALA A 113 9.45 16.07 -10.48
CA ALA A 113 8.88 17.15 -9.66
C ALA A 113 8.31 16.69 -8.29
N TYR A 114 8.49 15.41 -7.95
CA TYR A 114 7.94 14.81 -6.75
C TYR A 114 8.87 14.98 -5.54
N GLU A 115 8.27 15.00 -4.36
CA GLU A 115 9.00 14.87 -3.10
C GLU A 115 8.78 13.48 -2.51
N SER A 116 9.88 12.74 -2.28
CA SER A 116 9.84 11.38 -1.75
C SER A 116 9.17 11.30 -0.38
N SER A 117 9.31 12.33 0.47
CA SER A 117 8.66 12.36 1.79
C SER A 117 7.14 12.37 1.66
N ILE A 118 6.59 13.19 0.76
CA ILE A 118 5.15 13.27 0.49
C ILE A 118 4.64 11.96 -0.09
N VAL A 119 5.30 11.44 -1.13
CA VAL A 119 4.91 10.16 -1.76
C VAL A 119 4.96 9.02 -0.74
N GLY A 120 5.98 8.99 0.11
CA GLY A 120 6.14 8.01 1.18
C GLY A 120 5.04 8.11 2.24
N ALA A 121 4.62 9.31 2.62
CA ALA A 121 3.54 9.53 3.58
C ALA A 121 2.17 9.12 3.01
N LEU A 122 1.89 9.44 1.74
CA LEU A 122 0.68 8.98 1.05
C LEU A 122 0.63 7.45 0.97
N ALA A 123 1.75 6.81 0.68
CA ALA A 123 1.85 5.36 0.66
C ALA A 123 1.65 4.73 2.05
N ALA A 124 2.14 5.36 3.11
CA ALA A 124 1.88 4.92 4.48
C ALA A 124 0.39 5.05 4.86
N CYS A 125 -0.27 6.12 4.40
CA CYS A 125 -1.72 6.28 4.53
C CYS A 125 -2.48 5.15 3.82
N ILE A 126 -2.07 4.79 2.60
CA ILE A 126 -2.62 3.65 1.86
C ILE A 126 -2.38 2.34 2.61
N ALA A 127 -1.17 2.11 3.14
CA ALA A 127 -0.85 0.92 3.92
C ALA A 127 -1.72 0.80 5.17
N LYS A 128 -1.91 1.90 5.92
CA LYS A 128 -2.77 1.93 7.11
C LYS A 128 -4.20 1.55 6.80
N THR A 129 -4.76 2.05 5.71
CA THR A 129 -6.13 1.70 5.29
C THR A 129 -6.24 0.27 4.77
N THR A 130 -5.18 -0.23 4.10
CA THR A 130 -5.12 -1.60 3.58
C THR A 130 -5.00 -2.62 4.73
N TRP A 131 -4.22 -2.30 5.75
CA TRP A 131 -3.96 -3.16 6.91
C TRP A 131 -4.24 -2.40 8.20
N PRO A 132 -5.52 -2.19 8.58
CA PRO A 132 -5.88 -1.35 9.74
C PRO A 132 -5.32 -1.85 11.07
N MET A 133 -4.83 -3.09 11.13
CA MET A 133 -4.17 -3.69 12.29
C MET A 133 -2.71 -3.26 12.51
N ILE A 134 -2.07 -2.58 11.55
CA ILE A 134 -0.65 -2.19 11.66
C ILE A 134 -0.42 -1.01 12.61
N ALA A 135 -1.47 -0.26 12.95
CA ALA A 135 -1.39 0.89 13.83
C ALA A 135 -2.53 0.87 14.85
N ALA A 136 -2.24 1.28 16.09
CA ALA A 136 -3.29 1.53 17.08
C ALA A 136 -4.26 2.59 16.56
N ALA A 137 -5.56 2.42 16.85
CA ALA A 137 -6.57 3.40 16.48
C ALA A 137 -6.17 4.78 17.04
N GLY A 138 -5.98 5.76 16.15
CA GLY A 138 -5.53 7.12 16.52
C GLY A 138 -4.03 7.40 16.41
N SER A 139 -3.17 6.42 16.08
CA SER A 139 -1.76 6.73 15.76
C SER A 139 -1.68 7.54 14.47
N ALA A 140 -1.23 8.80 14.56
CA ALA A 140 -0.98 9.66 13.40
C ALA A 140 0.32 9.26 12.69
N ASP A 141 1.32 8.78 13.46
CA ASP A 141 2.60 8.39 12.93
C ASP A 141 2.58 6.92 12.50
N VAL A 142 2.65 6.71 11.18
CA VAL A 142 2.83 5.40 10.53
C VAL A 142 4.26 5.30 9.97
N GLY A 143 5.01 6.41 10.00
CA GLY A 143 6.21 6.68 9.21
C GLY A 143 5.95 6.76 7.71
N ALA A 144 6.99 7.01 6.92
CA ALA A 144 6.91 7.07 5.46
C ALA A 144 7.41 5.76 4.81
N ALA A 145 6.84 5.41 3.66
CA ALA A 145 7.40 4.36 2.81
C ALA A 145 8.65 4.85 2.07
N ILE A 146 9.56 3.92 1.77
CA ILE A 146 10.67 4.13 0.85
C ILE A 146 10.12 4.23 -0.58
N VAL A 147 10.55 5.29 -1.26
CA VAL A 147 10.19 5.63 -2.63
C VAL A 147 11.43 5.46 -3.50
N GLU A 148 11.33 4.61 -4.51
CA GLU A 148 12.38 4.38 -5.48
C GLU A 148 11.96 4.85 -6.87
N ARG A 149 12.89 5.46 -7.60
CA ARG A 149 12.67 5.86 -8.99
C ARG A 149 12.95 4.66 -9.91
N GLU A 150 11.92 4.13 -10.57
CA GLU A 150 12.10 3.10 -11.61
C GLU A 150 12.53 3.73 -12.95
N SER A 151 11.94 4.88 -13.29
CA SER A 151 12.25 5.66 -14.49
C SER A 151 11.89 7.14 -14.26
N PRO A 152 12.24 8.07 -15.17
CA PRO A 152 12.01 9.50 -14.96
C PRO A 152 10.59 9.93 -14.60
N GLY A 153 9.59 9.21 -15.10
CA GLY A 153 8.18 9.46 -14.78
C GLY A 153 7.53 8.36 -13.97
N ARG A 154 8.29 7.45 -13.36
CA ARG A 154 7.72 6.31 -12.62
C ARG A 154 8.43 6.04 -11.30
N LEU A 155 7.61 5.93 -10.26
CA LEU A 155 8.03 5.56 -8.91
C LEU A 155 7.53 4.17 -8.57
N ARG A 156 8.33 3.46 -7.79
CA ARG A 156 7.95 2.25 -7.05
C ARG A 156 8.02 2.56 -5.57
N VAL A 157 6.95 2.28 -4.85
CA VAL A 157 6.86 2.52 -3.41
C VAL A 157 6.64 1.19 -2.71
N ASP A 158 7.56 0.82 -1.82
CA ASP A 158 7.47 -0.44 -1.07
C ASP A 158 6.79 -0.22 0.28
N LEU A 159 5.53 -0.63 0.38
CA LEU A 159 4.72 -0.54 1.58
C LEU A 159 5.29 -1.35 2.75
N ARG A 160 6.16 -2.36 2.51
CA ARG A 160 6.85 -3.07 3.60
C ARG A 160 7.73 -2.17 4.41
N THR A 161 8.24 -1.11 3.81
CA THR A 161 9.26 -0.27 4.43
C THR A 161 8.68 0.72 5.41
N VAL A 162 7.36 0.94 5.35
CA VAL A 162 6.59 1.73 6.32
C VAL A 162 6.86 1.17 7.73
N PRO A 163 7.37 1.98 8.68
CA PRO A 163 7.74 1.52 10.01
C PRO A 163 6.67 0.70 10.74
N ALA A 164 5.41 1.15 10.71
CA ALA A 164 4.29 0.43 11.31
C ALA A 164 4.06 -0.95 10.66
N VAL A 165 4.18 -1.03 9.33
CA VAL A 165 4.11 -2.30 8.59
C VAL A 165 5.24 -3.23 9.01
N ARG A 166 6.49 -2.75 9.06
CA ARG A 166 7.65 -3.54 9.49
C ARG A 166 7.47 -4.10 10.89
N GLN A 167 7.00 -3.26 11.81
CA GLN A 167 6.78 -3.65 13.19
C GLN A 167 5.70 -4.73 13.28
N PHE A 168 4.56 -4.55 12.61
CA PHE A 168 3.49 -5.54 12.59
C PHE A 168 3.96 -6.87 11.98
N ALA A 169 4.67 -6.80 10.85
CA ALA A 169 5.21 -7.96 10.14
C ALA A 169 6.29 -8.74 10.93
N SER A 170 6.90 -8.12 11.95
CA SER A 170 7.89 -8.80 12.80
C SER A 170 7.26 -9.88 13.69
N THR A 171 5.94 -9.85 13.88
CA THR A 171 5.19 -10.87 14.62
C THR A 171 4.80 -12.04 13.72
N GLN A 172 4.76 -13.25 14.27
CA GLN A 172 4.36 -14.45 13.51
C GLN A 172 2.94 -14.28 12.91
N THR A 173 1.99 -13.77 13.70
CA THR A 173 0.62 -13.52 13.25
C THR A 173 0.55 -12.44 12.15
N GLY A 174 1.29 -11.34 12.31
CA GLY A 174 1.31 -10.26 11.32
C GLY A 174 1.93 -10.69 10.00
N ALA A 175 3.01 -11.48 10.03
CA ALA A 175 3.60 -12.08 8.84
C ALA A 175 2.58 -12.94 8.08
N MET A 176 1.82 -13.78 8.78
CA MET A 176 0.81 -14.62 8.15
C MET A 176 -0.35 -13.79 7.58
N ILE A 177 -0.79 -12.71 8.24
CA ILE A 177 -1.84 -11.80 7.72
C ILE A 177 -1.37 -11.09 6.44
N PHE A 178 -0.12 -10.64 6.40
CA PHE A 178 0.45 -10.03 5.19
C PHE A 178 0.54 -11.00 4.01
N ASP A 179 0.73 -12.30 4.28
CA ASP A 179 0.76 -13.32 3.24
C ASP A 179 -0.64 -13.55 2.62
N VAL A 180 -1.71 -13.12 3.29
CA VAL A 180 -3.11 -13.36 2.89
C VAL A 180 -3.83 -12.09 2.42
N LEU A 181 -3.52 -10.89 2.92
CA LEU A 181 -4.21 -9.68 2.47
C LEU A 181 -3.51 -9.05 1.28
N GLU A 182 -4.20 -9.02 0.15
CA GLU A 182 -3.73 -8.50 -1.12
C GLU A 182 -4.49 -7.23 -1.51
N LEU A 183 -3.79 -6.17 -1.93
CA LEU A 183 -4.44 -5.02 -2.56
C LEU A 183 -4.76 -5.37 -4.02
N GLU A 184 -6.02 -5.58 -4.36
CA GLU A 184 -6.46 -5.97 -5.72
C GLU A 184 -6.36 -4.81 -6.71
N SER A 185 -6.81 -3.63 -6.28
CA SER A 185 -6.80 -2.44 -7.13
C SER A 185 -6.76 -1.17 -6.32
N ILE A 186 -6.12 -0.16 -6.91
CA ILE A 186 -6.06 1.22 -6.45
C ILE A 186 -6.56 2.09 -7.61
N ARG A 187 -7.58 2.90 -7.36
CA ARG A 187 -8.18 3.77 -8.39
C ARG A 187 -8.48 5.13 -7.81
N VAL A 188 -8.14 6.17 -8.55
CA VAL A 188 -8.55 7.53 -8.20
C VAL A 188 -9.96 7.75 -8.71
N GLU A 189 -10.88 8.07 -7.80
CA GLU A 189 -12.22 8.58 -8.06
C GLU A 189 -12.26 10.07 -7.74
N HIS A 190 -13.33 10.78 -8.13
CA HIS A 190 -13.49 12.17 -7.74
C HIS A 190 -13.63 12.27 -6.20
N GLY A 191 -12.76 13.04 -5.56
CA GLY A 191 -12.72 13.27 -4.12
C GLY A 191 -12.20 12.10 -3.27
N SER A 192 -11.76 10.99 -3.88
CA SER A 192 -11.18 9.88 -3.12
C SER A 192 -10.28 8.95 -3.91
N LEU A 193 -9.33 8.32 -3.21
CA LEU A 193 -8.60 7.15 -3.67
C LEU A 193 -9.33 5.89 -3.18
N ALA A 194 -9.91 5.15 -4.11
CA ALA A 194 -10.60 3.89 -3.85
C ALA A 194 -9.62 2.71 -3.85
N LEU A 195 -9.67 1.90 -2.81
CA LEU A 195 -8.89 0.67 -2.65
C LEU A 195 -9.83 -0.53 -2.59
N LYS A 196 -9.44 -1.60 -3.28
CA LYS A 196 -10.13 -2.89 -3.20
C LYS A 196 -9.14 -3.94 -2.74
N LEU A 197 -9.47 -4.64 -1.67
CA LEU A 197 -8.68 -5.75 -1.16
C LEU A 197 -9.20 -7.06 -1.75
N LYS A 198 -8.31 -8.03 -1.88
CA LYS A 198 -8.61 -9.39 -2.32
C LYS A 198 -8.05 -10.36 -1.30
N LEU A 199 -8.80 -11.44 -1.07
CA LEU A 199 -8.28 -12.64 -0.42
C LEU A 199 -7.66 -13.55 -1.48
N PRO A 200 -6.57 -14.27 -1.17
CA PRO A 200 -6.05 -15.31 -2.02
C PRO A 200 -7.19 -16.27 -2.33
N GLN A 201 -7.29 -16.67 -3.60
CA GLN A 201 -8.21 -17.73 -3.95
C GLN A 201 -7.73 -18.98 -3.23
N LEU A 202 -8.53 -19.44 -2.26
CA LEU A 202 -8.41 -20.78 -1.73
C LEU A 202 -8.65 -21.71 -2.92
N ALA A 203 -7.61 -22.42 -3.38
CA ALA A 203 -7.81 -23.47 -4.37
C ALA A 203 -8.83 -24.47 -3.82
N PRO A 204 -9.78 -24.95 -4.65
CA PRO A 204 -10.67 -26.06 -4.26
C PRO A 204 -9.90 -27.35 -4.01
#